data_AF-A0A542LV24-F1
#
_entry.id   AF-A0A542LV24-F1
#
_cell.length_a   1.000
_cell.length_b   1.000
_cell.length_c   1.000
_cell.angle_alpha   90.00
_cell.angle_beta   90.00
_cell.angle_gamma   90.00
#
_symmetry.space_group_name_H-M   'P 1'
#
loop_
_entity.id
_entity.type
_entity.pdbx_description
1 polymer ?
#
loop_
_entity_poly.entity_id
_entity_poly.type
_entity_poly.pdbx_seq_one_letter_code
_entity_poly.pdbx_strand_id
1 'polypeptide(L)'
;MSTAKAKYMGDGSGKRIPDFSDNLRQKLRAFYPDQNVEADPVWGHPADAFVEAVLSEAWWAKSALHAQEFESTKAEVRVEHADMLKSLLATERKLRNLSPDLDRLLGVDADPLGCADQIALMAKHVEAVSDLVEQMSKAKKPMDKQHAVAVELALRVLRVLQEQGIPAAATGDSFFGYTSNAIRILKLIGDDLRLVRDELTWRDIIIKAKQQAPDLQ
;
A
#
# COMPACT_ATOMS: atom_id res chain seq x y z
N MET A 1 10.90 -28.31 0.67
CA MET A 1 11.05 -27.41 1.83
C MET A 1 10.77 -25.99 1.37
N SER A 2 9.95 -25.22 2.11
CA SER A 2 9.65 -23.81 1.79
C SER A 2 10.92 -22.97 1.96
N THR A 3 11.29 -22.20 0.94
CA THR A 3 12.46 -21.29 0.95
C THR A 3 12.10 -19.86 1.36
N ALA A 4 10.85 -19.63 1.79
CA ALA A 4 10.38 -18.30 2.20
C ALA A 4 11.12 -17.83 3.45
N LYS A 5 11.55 -16.56 3.44
CA LYS A 5 12.10 -15.85 4.61
C LYS A 5 11.04 -14.87 5.11
N ALA A 6 10.91 -14.70 6.42
CA ALA A 6 10.03 -13.68 6.98
C ALA A 6 10.42 -12.29 6.43
N LYS A 7 9.44 -11.57 5.90
CA LYS A 7 9.62 -10.23 5.35
C LYS A 7 9.67 -9.16 6.45
N TYR A 8 8.94 -9.41 7.54
CA TYR A 8 8.85 -8.50 8.68
C TYR A 8 9.85 -8.91 9.76
N MET A 9 10.77 -8.01 10.11
CA MET A 9 11.80 -8.22 11.14
C MET A 9 11.52 -7.42 12.43
N GLY A 10 10.33 -6.79 12.53
CA GLY A 10 9.94 -5.98 13.70
C GLY A 10 10.32 -4.50 13.64
N ASP A 11 10.99 -4.04 12.58
CA ASP A 11 11.53 -2.68 12.41
C ASP A 11 10.80 -1.82 11.36
N GLY A 12 9.81 -2.39 10.67
CA GLY A 12 9.31 -1.87 9.40
C GLY A 12 8.31 -0.71 9.43
N SER A 13 7.85 -0.24 10.59
CA SER A 13 6.67 0.64 10.68
C SER A 13 6.91 2.14 10.40
N GLY A 14 8.13 2.55 10.01
CA GLY A 14 8.52 3.96 10.01
C GLY A 14 8.65 4.69 8.66
N LYS A 15 8.55 4.00 7.51
CA LYS A 15 8.76 4.68 6.22
C LYS A 15 7.53 5.50 5.86
N ARG A 16 7.65 6.82 5.93
CA ARG A 16 6.62 7.75 5.44
C ARG A 16 6.37 7.49 3.95
N ILE A 17 5.10 7.47 3.56
CA ILE A 17 4.71 7.47 2.14
C ILE A 17 5.23 8.78 1.54
N PRO A 18 6.10 8.74 0.51
CA PRO A 18 6.60 9.96 -0.12
C PRO A 18 5.43 10.74 -0.75
N ASP A 19 5.55 12.05 -0.91
CA ASP A 19 4.55 12.83 -1.64
C ASP A 19 4.64 12.57 -3.16
N PHE A 20 3.64 12.98 -3.93
CA PHE A 20 3.68 12.98 -5.40
C PHE A 20 4.77 13.91 -5.91
N SER A 21 5.41 13.57 -7.04
CA SER A 21 6.49 14.41 -7.56
C SER A 21 6.00 15.77 -8.04
N ASP A 22 6.84 16.80 -7.88
CA ASP A 22 6.57 18.14 -8.43
C ASP A 22 6.40 18.12 -9.95
N ASN A 23 7.08 17.20 -10.64
CA ASN A 23 6.94 16.97 -12.07
C ASN A 23 5.54 16.48 -12.44
N LEU A 24 4.96 15.57 -11.64
CA LEU A 24 3.57 15.14 -11.83
C LEU A 24 2.62 16.33 -11.67
N ARG A 25 2.78 17.10 -10.59
CA ARG A 25 1.97 18.30 -10.31
C ARG A 25 2.02 19.28 -11.49
N GLN A 26 3.22 19.59 -11.99
CA GLN A 26 3.41 20.48 -13.15
C GLN A 26 2.74 19.95 -14.42
N LYS A 27 2.87 18.65 -14.71
CA LYS A 27 2.25 18.04 -15.90
C LYS A 27 0.74 17.99 -15.81
N LEU A 28 0.18 17.76 -14.61
CA LEU A 28 -1.26 17.76 -14.40
C LEU A 28 -1.88 19.15 -14.61
N ARG A 29 -1.19 20.23 -14.22
CA ARG A 29 -1.66 21.61 -14.49
C ARG A 29 -1.94 21.85 -15.98
N ALA A 30 -1.18 21.24 -16.88
CA ALA A 30 -1.36 21.38 -18.32
C ALA A 30 -2.66 20.77 -18.86
N PHE A 31 -3.40 20.00 -18.04
CA PHE A 31 -4.70 19.45 -18.41
C PHE A 31 -5.88 20.26 -17.86
N TYR A 32 -5.62 21.34 -17.12
CA TYR A 32 -6.69 22.22 -16.64
C TYR A 32 -7.43 22.85 -17.84
N PRO A 33 -8.78 22.81 -17.91
CA PRO A 33 -9.54 23.27 -19.08
C PRO A 33 -9.37 24.77 -19.38
N ASP A 34 -9.30 25.62 -18.35
CA ASP A 34 -9.28 27.07 -18.50
C ASP A 34 -7.90 27.66 -18.20
N GLN A 35 -6.96 27.51 -19.14
CA GLN A 35 -5.59 28.02 -18.96
C GLN A 35 -5.45 29.54 -19.08
N ASN A 36 -6.51 30.24 -19.49
CA ASN A 36 -6.50 31.70 -19.65
C ASN A 36 -6.92 32.45 -18.38
N VAL A 37 -7.10 31.76 -17.25
CA VAL A 37 -7.50 32.38 -15.98
C VAL A 37 -6.26 32.95 -15.29
N GLU A 38 -6.30 34.24 -14.96
CA GLU A 38 -5.22 34.86 -14.18
C GLU A 38 -5.17 34.28 -12.77
N ALA A 39 -3.96 34.11 -12.24
CA ALA A 39 -3.78 33.65 -10.87
C ALA A 39 -4.30 34.70 -9.88
N ASP A 40 -5.16 34.29 -8.96
CA ASP A 40 -5.60 35.15 -7.88
C ASP A 40 -4.45 35.35 -6.88
N PRO A 41 -4.15 36.58 -6.43
CA PRO A 41 -3.04 36.83 -5.51
C PRO A 41 -3.19 36.18 -4.13
N VAL A 42 -4.43 35.87 -3.71
CA VAL A 42 -4.78 35.32 -2.39
C VAL A 42 -4.98 33.82 -2.46
N TRP A 43 -5.65 33.32 -3.51
CA TRP A 43 -6.05 31.91 -3.62
C TRP A 43 -5.21 31.10 -4.61
N GLY A 44 -4.32 31.74 -5.38
CA GLY A 44 -3.46 31.09 -6.36
C GLY A 44 -4.16 30.82 -7.70
N HIS A 45 -3.56 29.96 -8.52
CA HIS A 45 -4.10 29.62 -9.83
C HIS A 45 -5.12 28.48 -9.70
N PRO A 46 -6.32 28.53 -10.31
CA PRO A 46 -7.34 27.48 -10.19
C PRO A 46 -6.88 26.07 -10.60
N ALA A 47 -5.93 26.00 -11.54
CA ALA A 47 -5.26 24.74 -11.89
C ALA A 47 -4.60 24.05 -10.68
N ASP A 48 -4.22 24.77 -9.64
CA ASP A 48 -3.66 24.20 -8.40
C ASP A 48 -4.72 23.44 -7.63
N ALA A 49 -5.91 24.02 -7.47
CA ALA A 49 -7.05 23.33 -6.85
C ALA A 49 -7.46 22.09 -7.66
N PHE A 50 -7.42 22.16 -8.99
CA PHE A 50 -7.61 21.00 -9.86
C PHE A 50 -6.58 19.90 -9.60
N VAL A 51 -5.29 20.24 -9.56
CA VAL A 51 -4.22 19.27 -9.29
C VAL A 51 -4.40 18.64 -7.92
N GLU A 52 -4.68 19.44 -6.88
CA GLU A 52 -4.90 18.93 -5.53
C GLU A 52 -6.10 17.97 -5.47
N ALA A 53 -7.23 18.30 -6.12
CA ALA A 53 -8.40 17.43 -6.14
C ALA A 53 -8.12 16.08 -6.83
N VAL A 54 -7.36 16.09 -7.92
CA VAL A 54 -6.95 14.86 -8.61
C VAL A 54 -5.98 14.04 -7.75
N LEU A 55 -4.98 14.70 -7.13
CA LEU A 55 -3.96 14.03 -6.33
C LEU A 55 -4.50 13.54 -4.97
N SER A 56 -5.48 14.22 -4.38
CA SER A 56 -6.13 13.77 -3.15
C SER A 56 -6.83 12.43 -3.35
N GLU A 57 -7.52 12.25 -4.47
CA GLU A 57 -8.12 10.96 -4.82
C GLU A 57 -7.07 9.90 -5.17
N ALA A 58 -5.99 10.30 -5.84
CA ALA A 58 -4.88 9.39 -6.13
C ALA A 58 -4.10 8.95 -4.88
N TRP A 59 -4.16 9.72 -3.78
CA TRP A 59 -3.47 9.41 -2.52
C TRP A 59 -3.93 8.10 -1.90
N TRP A 60 -5.22 7.76 -2.07
CA TRP A 60 -5.75 6.47 -1.65
C TRP A 60 -4.99 5.31 -2.32
N ALA A 61 -4.74 5.39 -3.63
CA ALA A 61 -4.04 4.35 -4.36
C ALA A 61 -2.59 4.20 -3.87
N LYS A 62 -1.94 5.32 -3.56
CA LYS A 62 -0.59 5.33 -2.98
C LYS A 62 -0.55 4.61 -1.63
N SER A 63 -1.51 4.91 -0.78
CA SER A 63 -1.66 4.26 0.53
C SER A 63 -1.95 2.77 0.39
N ALA A 64 -2.82 2.38 -0.55
CA ALA A 64 -3.14 0.99 -0.82
C ALA A 64 -1.95 0.20 -1.38
N LEU A 65 -1.16 0.79 -2.28
CA LEU A 65 0.06 0.15 -2.81
C LEU A 65 1.12 0.00 -1.73
N HIS A 66 1.30 1.01 -0.87
CA HIS A 66 2.23 0.92 0.24
C HIS A 66 1.81 -0.15 1.24
N ALA A 67 0.52 -0.27 1.57
CA ALA A 67 0.01 -1.33 2.42
C ALA A 67 0.32 -2.73 1.85
N GLN A 68 0.24 -2.91 0.53
CA GLN A 68 0.63 -4.18 -0.13
C GLN A 68 2.10 -4.53 0.06
N GLU A 69 2.99 -3.56 0.31
CA GLU A 69 4.39 -3.83 0.63
C GLU A 69 4.54 -4.50 2.01
N PHE A 70 3.58 -4.35 2.91
CA PHE A 70 3.60 -4.97 4.24
C PHE A 70 2.73 -6.22 4.36
N GLU A 71 2.02 -6.60 3.30
CA GLU A 71 1.24 -7.83 3.32
C GLU A 71 2.18 -9.05 3.35
N SER A 72 2.15 -9.78 4.46
CA SER A 72 2.83 -11.07 4.60
C SER A 72 2.00 -12.17 3.96
N THR A 73 2.67 -13.03 3.19
CA THR A 73 2.07 -14.28 2.69
C THR A 73 1.88 -15.26 3.85
N LYS A 74 0.93 -16.20 3.70
CA LYS A 74 0.74 -17.29 4.68
C LYS A 74 2.05 -18.05 4.98
N ALA A 75 2.91 -18.25 3.98
CA ALA A 75 4.20 -18.89 4.17
C ALA A 75 5.17 -18.04 5.02
N GLU A 76 5.21 -16.73 4.79
CA GLU A 76 6.01 -15.80 5.60
C GLU A 76 5.50 -15.71 7.04
N VAL A 77 4.18 -15.63 7.24
CA VAL A 77 3.57 -15.64 8.57
C VAL A 77 3.87 -16.94 9.32
N ARG A 78 3.88 -18.10 8.65
CA ARG A 78 4.31 -19.37 9.27
C ARG A 78 5.77 -19.35 9.72
N VAL A 79 6.65 -18.77 8.93
CA VAL A 79 8.07 -18.65 9.28
C VAL A 79 8.24 -17.70 10.46
N GLU A 80 7.58 -16.54 10.42
CA GLU A 80 7.58 -15.56 11.52
C GLU A 80 7.02 -16.17 12.82
N HIS A 81 5.92 -16.91 12.74
CA HIS A 81 5.32 -17.63 13.86
C HIS A 81 6.28 -18.66 14.46
N ALA A 82 6.90 -19.50 13.63
CA ALA A 82 7.85 -20.51 14.07
C ALA A 82 9.11 -19.89 14.70
N ASP A 83 9.65 -18.83 14.11
CA ASP A 83 10.82 -18.12 14.62
C ASP A 83 10.53 -17.40 15.94
N MET A 84 9.36 -16.77 16.06
CA MET A 84 8.90 -16.15 17.29
C MET A 84 8.75 -17.19 18.40
N LEU A 85 8.04 -18.29 18.15
CA LEU A 85 7.83 -19.36 19.14
C LEU A 85 9.17 -19.96 19.58
N LYS A 86 10.07 -20.23 18.63
CA LYS A 86 11.43 -20.72 18.93
C LYS A 86 12.20 -19.75 19.82
N SER A 87 12.11 -18.44 19.56
CA SER A 87 12.81 -17.41 20.33
C SER A 87 12.25 -17.29 21.75
N LEU A 88 10.94 -17.38 21.92
CA LEU A 88 10.28 -17.37 23.23
C LEU A 88 10.68 -18.60 24.06
N LEU A 89 10.60 -19.79 23.48
CA LEU A 89 10.99 -21.04 24.17
C LEU A 89 12.49 -21.08 24.50
N ALA A 90 13.35 -20.54 23.63
CA ALA A 90 14.77 -20.43 23.92
C ALA A 90 15.06 -19.43 25.06
N THR A 91 14.33 -18.31 25.12
CA THR A 91 14.49 -17.29 26.17
C THR A 91 13.98 -17.80 27.50
N GLU A 92 12.80 -18.44 27.51
CA GLU A 92 12.23 -19.10 28.68
C GLU A 92 13.20 -20.13 29.27
N ARG A 93 13.76 -21.01 28.44
CA ARG A 93 14.75 -21.99 28.87
C ARG A 93 16.00 -21.34 29.45
N LYS A 94 16.50 -20.25 28.86
CA LYS A 94 17.67 -19.53 29.38
C LYS A 94 17.41 -18.92 30.75
N LEU A 95 16.24 -18.34 30.96
CA LEU A 95 15.84 -17.75 32.24
C LEU A 95 15.67 -18.80 33.34
N ARG A 96 15.19 -20.01 33.00
CA ARG A 96 15.13 -21.13 33.96
C ARG A 96 16.48 -21.75 34.29
N ASN A 97 17.45 -21.62 33.40
CA ASN A 97 18.76 -22.28 33.51
C ASN A 97 19.90 -21.25 33.57
N LEU A 98 19.70 -20.15 34.29
CA LEU A 98 20.76 -19.17 34.52
C LEU A 98 21.93 -19.84 35.27
N SER A 99 23.15 -19.38 34.98
CA SER A 99 24.28 -19.79 35.79
C SER A 99 24.15 -19.18 37.19
N PRO A 100 24.58 -19.89 38.26
CA PRO A 100 24.55 -19.34 39.62
C PRO A 100 25.30 -18.00 39.75
N ASP A 101 26.35 -17.80 38.94
CA ASP A 101 27.11 -16.55 38.94
C ASP A 101 26.32 -15.39 38.34
N LEU A 102 25.54 -15.63 37.28
CA LEU A 102 24.70 -14.60 36.67
C LEU A 102 23.49 -14.30 37.56
N ASP A 103 22.87 -15.32 38.15
CA ASP A 103 21.74 -15.17 39.06
C ASP A 103 22.07 -14.27 40.27
N ARG A 104 23.26 -14.46 40.86
CA ARG A 104 23.77 -13.60 41.95
C ARG A 104 23.99 -12.15 41.54
N LEU A 105 24.21 -11.87 40.26
CA LEU A 105 24.45 -10.51 39.74
C LEU A 105 23.17 -9.76 39.39
N LEU A 106 22.02 -10.43 39.24
CA LEU A 106 20.76 -9.81 38.80
C LEU A 106 20.11 -8.92 39.88
N GLY A 107 20.58 -8.97 41.12
CA GLY A 107 20.04 -8.21 42.25
C GLY A 107 18.80 -8.87 42.87
N VAL A 108 18.44 -8.45 44.09
CA VAL A 108 17.38 -9.10 44.89
C VAL A 108 15.98 -8.91 44.29
N ASP A 109 15.79 -7.85 43.50
CA ASP A 109 14.49 -7.52 42.90
C ASP A 109 14.27 -8.18 41.54
N ALA A 110 15.27 -8.87 40.99
CA ALA A 110 15.11 -9.61 39.74
C ALA A 110 14.40 -10.94 40.00
N ASP A 111 13.35 -11.21 39.24
CA ASP A 111 12.63 -12.50 39.24
C ASP A 111 12.71 -13.19 37.87
N PRO A 112 13.84 -13.88 37.57
CA PRO A 112 14.01 -14.58 36.31
C PRO A 112 12.98 -15.68 36.07
N LEU A 113 12.53 -16.33 37.15
CA LEU A 113 11.55 -17.42 37.08
C LEU A 113 10.15 -16.87 36.76
N GLY A 114 9.73 -15.79 37.41
CA GLY A 114 8.51 -15.07 37.06
C GLY A 114 8.52 -14.56 35.62
N CYS A 115 9.66 -14.02 35.15
CA CYS A 115 9.83 -13.68 33.73
C CYS A 115 9.69 -14.90 32.81
N ALA A 116 10.28 -16.04 33.17
CA ALA A 116 10.15 -17.28 32.41
C ALA A 116 8.69 -17.77 32.34
N ASP A 117 7.93 -17.67 33.43
CA ASP A 117 6.52 -18.03 33.47
C ASP A 117 5.66 -17.13 32.58
N GLN A 118 5.92 -15.82 32.59
CA GLN A 118 5.24 -14.87 31.68
C GLN A 118 5.58 -15.13 30.21
N ILE A 119 6.84 -15.44 29.89
CA ILE A 119 7.25 -15.80 28.53
C ILE A 119 6.60 -17.12 28.11
N ALA A 120 6.49 -18.11 29.00
CA ALA A 120 5.81 -19.37 28.73
C ALA A 120 4.30 -19.17 28.46
N LEU A 121 3.64 -18.26 29.20
CA LEU A 121 2.26 -17.87 28.94
C LEU A 121 2.12 -17.25 27.54
N MET A 122 3.02 -16.32 27.20
CA MET A 122 3.03 -15.68 25.88
C MET A 122 3.28 -16.69 24.75
N ALA A 123 4.19 -17.65 24.95
CA ALA A 123 4.46 -18.72 23.99
C ALA A 123 3.19 -19.56 23.71
N LYS A 124 2.38 -19.88 24.73
CA LYS A 124 1.10 -20.58 24.54
C LYS A 124 0.11 -19.77 23.71
N HIS A 125 0.03 -18.46 23.93
CA HIS A 125 -0.82 -17.59 23.12
C HIS A 125 -0.36 -17.55 21.66
N VAL A 126 0.96 -17.45 21.43
CA VAL A 126 1.52 -17.50 20.07
C VAL A 126 1.27 -18.86 19.42
N GLU A 127 1.46 -19.96 20.13
CA GLU A 127 1.19 -21.32 19.64
C GLU A 127 -0.27 -21.49 19.18
N ALA A 128 -1.22 -20.99 19.96
CA ALA A 128 -2.65 -21.03 19.64
C ALA A 128 -3.03 -20.28 18.34
N VAL A 129 -2.20 -19.35 17.87
CA VAL A 129 -2.42 -18.63 16.60
C VAL A 129 -2.14 -19.51 15.38
N SER A 130 -1.46 -20.66 15.54
CA SER A 130 -1.13 -21.57 14.44
C SER A 130 -2.35 -21.97 13.59
N ASP A 131 -3.47 -22.30 14.24
CA ASP A 131 -4.70 -22.70 13.53
C ASP A 131 -5.31 -21.53 12.72
N LEU A 132 -5.18 -20.31 13.22
CA LEU A 132 -5.63 -19.11 12.52
C LEU A 132 -4.75 -18.82 11.30
N VAL A 133 -3.43 -19.02 11.41
CA VAL A 133 -2.50 -18.95 10.27
C VAL A 133 -2.91 -19.96 9.20
N GLU A 134 -3.35 -21.15 9.60
CA GLU A 134 -3.82 -22.17 8.67
C GLU A 134 -5.12 -21.78 7.94
N GLN A 135 -6.00 -21.03 8.59
CA GLN A 135 -7.25 -20.55 8.01
C GLN A 135 -7.09 -19.32 7.10
N MET A 136 -5.89 -18.71 7.05
CA MET A 136 -5.62 -17.58 6.17
C MET A 136 -5.92 -17.93 4.70
N SER A 137 -6.65 -17.03 4.03
CA SER A 137 -6.96 -17.16 2.61
C SER A 137 -5.69 -17.12 1.75
N LYS A 138 -5.76 -17.74 0.56
CA LYS A 138 -4.66 -17.64 -0.41
C LYS A 138 -4.48 -16.18 -0.81
N ALA A 139 -3.26 -15.67 -0.64
CA ALA A 139 -2.91 -14.33 -1.11
C ALA A 139 -3.22 -14.21 -2.61
N LYS A 140 -3.95 -13.17 -3.00
CA LYS A 140 -4.13 -12.81 -4.41
C LYS A 140 -2.76 -12.53 -5.05
N LYS A 141 -2.63 -12.80 -6.36
CA LYS A 141 -1.38 -12.50 -7.07
C LYS A 141 -1.12 -10.98 -7.03
N PRO A 142 0.15 -10.53 -6.92
CA PRO A 142 0.47 -9.11 -6.87
C PRO A 142 -0.11 -8.31 -8.04
N MET A 143 -0.08 -8.86 -9.26
CA MET A 143 -0.67 -8.23 -10.44
C MET A 143 -2.18 -8.00 -10.31
N ASP A 144 -2.92 -8.95 -9.71
CA ASP A 144 -4.37 -8.83 -9.55
C ASP A 144 -4.70 -7.71 -8.54
N LYS A 145 -3.90 -7.58 -7.48
CA LYS A 145 -4.03 -6.50 -6.48
C LYS A 145 -3.72 -5.15 -7.09
N GLN A 146 -2.61 -5.04 -7.82
CA GLN A 146 -2.25 -3.81 -8.54
C GLN A 146 -3.29 -3.43 -9.59
N HIS A 147 -3.89 -4.41 -10.29
CA HIS A 147 -4.97 -4.15 -11.23
C HIS A 147 -6.22 -3.62 -10.51
N ALA A 148 -6.61 -4.21 -9.38
CA ALA A 148 -7.73 -3.72 -8.58
C ALA A 148 -7.51 -2.28 -8.08
N VAL A 149 -6.30 -1.96 -7.61
CA VAL A 149 -5.93 -0.58 -7.25
C VAL A 149 -6.02 0.35 -8.44
N ALA A 150 -5.55 -0.06 -9.62
CA ALA A 150 -5.60 0.77 -10.82
C ALA A 150 -7.05 1.05 -11.28
N VAL A 151 -7.95 0.07 -11.14
CA VAL A 151 -9.38 0.25 -11.46
C VAL A 151 -10.04 1.24 -10.49
N GLU A 152 -9.81 1.09 -9.19
CA GLU A 152 -10.36 2.00 -8.17
C GLU A 152 -9.77 3.42 -8.28
N LEU A 153 -8.47 3.54 -8.57
CA LEU A 153 -7.82 4.81 -8.89
C LEU A 153 -8.51 5.48 -10.08
N ALA A 154 -8.74 4.73 -11.16
CA ALA A 154 -9.41 5.24 -12.35
C ALA A 154 -10.81 5.74 -12.01
N LEU A 155 -11.61 4.96 -11.28
CA LEU A 155 -12.94 5.37 -10.82
C LEU A 155 -12.93 6.73 -10.12
N ARG A 156 -12.08 6.89 -9.10
CA ARG A 156 -12.02 8.10 -8.28
C ARG A 156 -11.56 9.32 -9.06
N VAL A 157 -10.48 9.18 -9.82
CA VAL A 157 -9.95 10.28 -10.63
C VAL A 157 -10.93 10.68 -11.72
N LEU A 158 -11.60 9.72 -12.40
CA LEU A 158 -12.56 10.04 -13.45
C LEU A 158 -13.76 10.85 -12.95
N ARG A 159 -14.22 10.64 -11.71
CA ARG A 159 -15.27 11.46 -11.09
C ARG A 159 -14.84 12.91 -10.96
N VAL A 160 -13.64 13.14 -10.42
CA VAL A 160 -13.06 14.49 -10.32
C VAL A 160 -12.92 15.12 -11.71
N LEU A 161 -12.45 14.36 -12.70
CA LEU A 161 -12.31 14.88 -14.07
C LEU A 161 -13.66 15.31 -14.66
N GLN A 162 -14.73 14.54 -14.45
CA GLN A 162 -16.07 14.92 -14.91
C GLN A 162 -16.60 16.19 -14.23
N GLU A 163 -16.43 16.31 -12.91
CA GLU A 163 -16.80 17.52 -12.16
C GLU A 163 -16.07 18.77 -12.69
N GLN A 164 -14.86 18.58 -13.20
CA GLN A 164 -14.01 19.62 -13.78
C GLN A 164 -14.20 19.77 -15.30
N GLY A 165 -15.23 19.15 -15.89
CA GLY A 165 -15.56 19.31 -17.31
C GLY A 165 -14.68 18.53 -18.29
N ILE A 166 -13.81 17.64 -17.81
CA ILE A 166 -12.98 16.76 -18.64
C ILE A 166 -13.73 15.44 -18.87
N PRO A 167 -14.05 15.06 -20.13
CA PRO A 167 -14.78 13.83 -20.41
C PRO A 167 -14.00 12.59 -19.96
N ALA A 168 -14.69 11.67 -19.28
CA ALA A 168 -14.17 10.35 -18.90
C ALA A 168 -14.04 9.41 -20.12
N ALA A 169 -13.49 9.87 -21.24
CA ALA A 169 -13.42 9.10 -22.48
C ALA A 169 -12.36 8.00 -22.40
N ALA A 170 -12.73 6.77 -22.75
CA ALA A 170 -11.80 5.66 -22.96
C ALA A 170 -11.33 5.58 -24.43
N THR A 171 -11.06 6.73 -25.05
CA THR A 171 -10.61 6.80 -26.44
C THR A 171 -9.09 6.81 -26.48
N GLY A 172 -8.51 5.67 -26.84
CA GLY A 172 -7.08 5.54 -27.12
C GLY A 172 -6.91 4.65 -28.34
N ASP A 173 -6.37 5.22 -29.42
CA ASP A 173 -6.14 4.51 -30.67
C ASP A 173 -4.68 4.62 -31.10
N SER A 174 -3.98 3.49 -31.14
CA SER A 174 -2.60 3.39 -31.61
C SER A 174 -2.47 3.72 -33.11
N PHE A 175 -3.55 3.59 -33.87
CA PHE A 175 -3.59 3.80 -35.32
C PHE A 175 -3.79 5.28 -35.68
N PHE A 176 -4.61 6.01 -34.92
CA PHE A 176 -4.87 7.44 -35.13
C PHE A 176 -3.98 8.37 -34.29
N GLY A 177 -3.15 7.82 -33.40
CA GLY A 177 -2.21 8.59 -32.59
C GLY A 177 -2.87 9.54 -31.59
N TYR A 178 -4.15 9.32 -31.27
CA TYR A 178 -4.92 10.14 -30.35
C TYR A 178 -5.27 9.36 -29.09
N THR A 179 -4.99 9.99 -27.95
CA THR A 179 -5.28 9.47 -26.61
C THR A 179 -6.00 10.53 -25.80
N SER A 180 -7.14 10.16 -25.19
CA SER A 180 -7.95 11.07 -24.38
C SER A 180 -7.17 11.64 -23.20
N ASN A 181 -7.55 12.86 -22.76
CA ASN A 181 -6.96 13.49 -21.58
C ASN A 181 -7.11 12.62 -20.33
N ALA A 182 -8.24 11.93 -20.16
CA ALA A 182 -8.46 11.00 -19.05
C ALA A 182 -7.41 9.88 -18.99
N ILE A 183 -7.10 9.25 -20.13
CA ILE A 183 -6.05 8.22 -20.21
C ILE A 183 -4.67 8.82 -19.92
N ARG A 184 -4.35 9.98 -20.47
CA ARG A 184 -3.06 10.65 -20.27
C ARG A 184 -2.83 11.03 -18.81
N ILE A 185 -3.86 11.57 -18.14
CA ILE A 185 -3.83 11.92 -16.71
C ILE A 185 -3.62 10.66 -15.86
N LEU A 186 -4.41 9.60 -16.08
CA LEU A 186 -4.28 8.35 -15.34
C LEU A 186 -2.92 7.69 -15.55
N LYS A 187 -2.37 7.76 -16.77
CA LYS A 187 -1.03 7.28 -17.05
C LYS A 187 0.03 8.05 -16.28
N LEU A 188 -0.04 9.39 -16.25
CA LEU A 188 0.91 10.21 -15.50
C LEU A 188 0.91 9.87 -14.00
N ILE A 189 -0.28 9.72 -13.41
CA ILE A 189 -0.43 9.32 -12.01
C ILE A 189 0.09 7.89 -11.82
N GLY A 190 -0.26 6.97 -12.72
CA GLY A 190 0.20 5.59 -12.71
C GLY A 190 1.72 5.46 -12.75
N ASP A 191 2.38 6.23 -13.61
CA ASP A 191 3.84 6.25 -13.75
C ASP A 191 4.51 6.73 -12.45
N ASP A 192 3.97 7.76 -11.80
CA ASP A 192 4.47 8.25 -10.50
C ASP A 192 4.25 7.22 -9.38
N LEU A 193 3.12 6.50 -9.41
CA LEU A 193 2.81 5.40 -8.50
C LEU A 193 3.55 4.08 -8.84
N ARG A 194 4.38 4.06 -9.88
CA ARG A 194 5.05 2.86 -10.43
C ARG A 194 4.09 1.76 -10.88
N LEU A 195 2.83 2.10 -11.16
CA LEU A 195 1.86 1.29 -11.90
C LEU A 195 2.08 1.48 -13.41
N VAL A 196 3.32 1.30 -13.87
CA VAL A 196 3.74 1.57 -15.25
C VAL A 196 2.96 0.67 -16.20
N ARG A 197 2.02 1.27 -16.91
CA ARG A 197 1.09 0.61 -17.84
C ARG A 197 1.03 1.44 -19.10
N ASP A 198 0.87 0.77 -20.24
CA ASP A 198 0.67 1.46 -21.50
C ASP A 198 -0.71 2.16 -21.55
N GLU A 199 -0.87 3.05 -22.52
CA GLU A 199 -2.10 3.84 -22.67
C GLU A 199 -3.31 2.95 -23.01
N LEU A 200 -3.09 1.85 -23.72
CA LEU A 200 -4.13 0.89 -24.08
C LEU A 200 -4.62 0.10 -22.86
N THR A 201 -3.74 -0.24 -21.92
CA THR A 201 -4.12 -0.87 -20.66
C THR A 201 -4.92 0.10 -19.80
N TRP A 202 -4.53 1.38 -19.75
CA TRP A 202 -5.33 2.40 -19.06
C TRP A 202 -6.70 2.61 -19.70
N ARG A 203 -6.79 2.57 -21.03
CA ARG A 203 -8.06 2.56 -21.76
C ARG A 203 -8.96 1.41 -21.28
N ASP A 204 -8.42 0.20 -21.26
CA ASP A 204 -9.18 -0.99 -20.83
C ASP A 204 -9.57 -0.93 -19.34
N ILE A 205 -8.72 -0.32 -18.50
CA ILE A 205 -9.04 -0.03 -17.08
C ILE A 205 -10.18 0.96 -16.96
N ILE A 206 -10.21 2.05 -17.75
CA ILE A 206 -11.33 3.01 -17.76
C ILE A 206 -12.62 2.31 -18.17
N ILE A 207 -12.59 1.44 -19.19
CA ILE A 207 -13.77 0.68 -19.62
C ILE A 207 -14.31 -0.17 -18.45
N LYS A 208 -13.42 -0.87 -17.74
CA LYS A 208 -13.80 -1.66 -16.55
C LYS A 208 -14.33 -0.78 -15.42
N ALA A 209 -13.70 0.36 -15.18
CA ALA A 209 -14.14 1.33 -14.18
C ALA A 209 -15.59 1.81 -14.48
N LYS A 210 -15.87 2.23 -15.72
CA LYS A 210 -17.23 2.62 -16.14
C LYS A 210 -18.27 1.51 -15.98
N GLN A 211 -17.89 0.25 -16.17
CA GLN A 211 -18.81 -0.88 -15.93
C GLN A 211 -19.20 -1.02 -14.45
N GLN A 212 -18.34 -0.56 -13.53
CA GLN A 212 -18.59 -0.60 -12.08
C GLN A 212 -19.31 0.65 -11.55
N ALA A 213 -19.32 1.74 -12.32
CA ALA A 213 -19.86 3.05 -11.94
C ALA A 213 -20.71 3.64 -13.07
N PRO A 214 -22.05 3.46 -13.04
CA PRO A 214 -22.97 3.97 -14.06
C PRO A 214 -22.96 5.50 -14.20
N ASP A 215 -22.59 6.22 -13.13
CA ASP A 215 -22.41 7.67 -13.10
C ASP A 215 -21.32 8.18 -14.04
N LEU A 216 -20.38 7.32 -14.42
CA LEU A 216 -19.27 7.65 -15.33
C LEU A 216 -19.57 7.38 -16.81
N GLN A 217 -20.79 6.95 -17.16
CA GLN A 217 -21.15 6.62 -18.54
C GLN A 217 -21.14 7.84 -19.46
#